data_AF-A0A6I6C971-F1
#
_entry.id   AF-A0A6I6C971-F1
#
_cell.length_a   1.000
_cell.length_b   1.000
_cell.length_c   1.000
_cell.angle_alpha   90.00
_cell.angle_beta   90.00
_cell.angle_gamma   90.00
#
_symmetry.space_group_name_H-M   'P 1'
#
loop_
_entity.id
_entity.type
_entity.pdbx_description
1 polymer ?
#
loop_
_entity_poly.entity_id
_entity_poly.type
_entity_poly.pdbx_seq_one_letter_code
_entity_poly.pdbx_strand_id
1 'polypeptide(L)'
;MPALIFKTVEFIFPSLITGEDLKLTPEANTKDAAVTAAVDKIKAKLSVDVVLDTDFTVGEKDYTEAKSDTTGSLKITSKSGSKVLTEGKTVTFSLAFKAEEAAKTPVLSFGDEVSQNAVEISMKENSAKKTITIKVENPTKDVKPTVKKSGDDSNAKLEICQVSGDNETYTVELTGKAKTDSSPIEVTVKYTGATKDLTLNVTVKE
;
A
#
# COMPACT_ATOMS: atom_id res chain seq x y z
N MET A 1 -6.43 37.08 47.41
CA MET A 1 -7.16 36.75 46.17
C MET A 1 -6.11 36.35 45.14
N PRO A 2 -6.13 35.13 44.60
CA PRO A 2 -5.18 34.76 43.55
C PRO A 2 -5.53 35.55 42.28
N ALA A 3 -4.51 36.18 41.68
CA ALA A 3 -4.65 36.85 40.39
C ALA A 3 -4.96 35.79 39.33
N LEU A 4 -6.11 35.91 38.66
CA LEU A 4 -6.34 35.20 37.41
C LEU A 4 -5.35 35.76 36.38
N ILE A 5 -4.30 35.00 36.09
CA ILE A 5 -3.46 35.23 34.93
C ILE A 5 -4.31 34.81 33.73
N PHE A 6 -4.99 35.77 33.12
CA PHE A 6 -5.48 35.59 31.75
C PHE A 6 -4.25 35.50 30.87
N LYS A 7 -3.86 34.27 30.51
CA LYS A 7 -2.97 34.05 29.36
C LYS A 7 -3.73 34.64 28.17
N THR A 8 -3.32 35.81 27.71
CA THR A 8 -3.76 36.34 26.43
C THR A 8 -3.39 35.30 25.40
N VAL A 9 -4.38 34.57 24.89
CA VAL A 9 -4.19 33.76 23.68
C VAL A 9 -4.00 34.80 22.58
N GLU A 10 -2.75 35.14 22.29
CA GLU A 10 -2.45 35.93 21.09
C GLU A 10 -3.03 35.14 19.93
N PHE A 11 -4.06 35.69 19.28
CA PHE A 11 -4.68 35.07 18.13
C PHE A 11 -3.63 34.96 17.03
N ILE A 12 -3.16 33.73 16.79
CA ILE A 12 -2.01 33.48 15.93
C ILE A 12 -2.48 33.55 14.48
N PHE A 13 -2.04 34.56 13.75
CA PHE A 13 -2.38 34.74 12.35
C PHE A 13 -1.29 34.21 11.39
N PRO A 14 -1.61 33.95 10.10
CA PRO A 14 -0.75 33.23 9.16
C PRO A 14 0.51 33.98 8.76
N SER A 15 0.80 35.15 9.33
CA SER A 15 2.10 35.83 9.14
C SER A 15 3.28 35.02 9.67
N LEU A 16 3.06 33.98 10.49
CA LEU A 16 4.10 33.04 10.93
C LEU A 16 4.37 31.90 9.93
N ILE A 17 3.45 31.62 9.01
CA ILE A 17 3.62 30.61 7.97
C ILE A 17 4.24 31.30 6.75
N THR A 18 5.53 31.13 6.55
CA THR A 18 6.29 31.81 5.49
C THR A 18 7.28 30.87 4.81
N GLY A 19 7.76 31.26 3.62
CA GLY A 19 8.80 30.52 2.91
C GLY A 19 8.44 29.05 2.65
N GLU A 20 9.29 28.13 3.10
CA GLU A 20 9.09 26.68 2.97
C GLU A 20 7.83 26.18 3.68
N ASP A 21 7.28 26.94 4.62
CA ASP A 21 6.04 26.55 5.30
C ASP A 21 4.80 26.70 4.41
N LEU A 22 4.93 27.42 3.29
CA LEU A 22 3.87 27.55 2.30
C LEU A 22 3.86 26.41 1.28
N LYS A 23 4.81 25.46 1.34
CA LYS A 23 4.82 24.29 0.46
C LYS A 23 4.15 23.10 1.15
N LEU A 24 3.17 22.51 0.47
CA LEU A 24 2.48 21.30 0.91
C LEU A 24 2.79 20.13 -0.03
N THR A 25 2.84 18.94 0.54
CA THR A 25 2.97 17.66 -0.16
C THR A 25 1.78 16.77 0.20
N PRO A 26 0.59 17.00 -0.38
CA PRO A 26 -0.59 16.19 -0.10
C PRO A 26 -0.39 14.72 -0.49
N GLU A 27 -1.10 13.80 0.18
CA GLU A 27 -1.05 12.37 -0.13
C GLU A 27 -1.72 12.00 -1.47
N ALA A 28 -2.59 12.87 -1.98
CA ALA A 28 -3.25 12.75 -3.28
C ALA A 28 -3.46 14.13 -3.92
N ASN A 29 -3.61 14.19 -5.24
CA ASN A 29 -3.90 15.44 -5.97
C ASN A 29 -5.40 15.81 -5.89
N THR A 30 -5.96 15.87 -4.68
CA THR A 30 -7.37 16.23 -4.44
C THR A 30 -7.49 17.39 -3.46
N LYS A 31 -8.63 18.08 -3.47
CA LYS A 31 -8.91 19.19 -2.55
C LYS A 31 -8.84 18.73 -1.09
N ASP A 32 -9.43 17.58 -0.78
CA ASP A 32 -9.48 17.06 0.60
C ASP A 32 -8.08 16.73 1.13
N ALA A 33 -7.24 16.06 0.33
CA ALA A 33 -5.86 15.79 0.71
C ALA A 33 -5.04 17.07 0.91
N ALA A 34 -5.27 18.09 0.07
CA ALA A 34 -4.63 19.40 0.23
C ALA A 34 -5.07 20.11 1.52
N VAL A 35 -6.36 20.04 1.86
CA VAL A 35 -6.89 20.61 3.11
C VAL A 35 -6.30 19.91 4.32
N THR A 36 -6.26 18.57 4.33
CA THR A 36 -5.61 17.80 5.42
C THR A 36 -4.15 18.21 5.61
N ALA A 37 -3.38 18.26 4.52
CA ALA A 37 -1.98 18.69 4.58
C ALA A 37 -1.82 20.12 5.11
N ALA A 38 -2.73 21.04 4.77
CA ALA A 38 -2.73 22.41 5.29
C ALA A 38 -3.03 22.45 6.79
N VAL A 39 -4.02 21.67 7.27
CA VAL A 39 -4.35 21.55 8.69
C VAL A 39 -3.15 21.03 9.48
N ASP A 40 -2.51 19.96 9.01
CA ASP A 40 -1.33 19.40 9.67
C ASP A 40 -0.17 20.40 9.71
N LYS A 41 0.04 21.15 8.62
CA LYS A 41 1.05 22.19 8.56
C LYS A 41 0.78 23.31 9.56
N ILE A 42 -0.46 23.79 9.62
CA ILE A 42 -0.89 24.83 10.57
C ILE A 42 -0.72 24.34 12.00
N LYS A 43 -1.17 23.12 12.30
CA LYS A 43 -1.01 22.50 13.62
C LYS A 43 0.45 22.37 14.03
N ALA A 44 1.30 21.88 13.13
CA ALA A 44 2.73 21.74 13.40
C ALA A 44 3.42 23.10 13.64
N LYS A 45 3.00 24.15 12.93
CA LYS A 45 3.66 25.46 13.00
C LYS A 45 3.15 26.35 14.12
N LEU A 46 1.85 26.31 14.37
CA LEU A 46 1.18 27.21 15.30
C LEU A 46 0.80 26.50 16.60
N SER A 47 0.95 25.17 16.68
CA SER A 47 0.53 24.35 17.82
C SER A 47 -0.95 24.52 18.19
N VAL A 48 -1.80 24.75 17.18
CA VAL A 48 -3.26 24.85 17.33
C VAL A 48 -3.97 23.86 16.41
N ASP A 49 -5.10 23.34 16.86
CA ASP A 49 -6.00 22.56 16.02
C ASP A 49 -6.94 23.51 15.28
N VAL A 50 -6.99 23.41 13.95
CA VAL A 50 -7.88 24.19 13.09
C VAL A 50 -8.82 23.26 12.34
N VAL A 51 -10.08 23.67 12.18
CA VAL A 51 -11.11 22.85 11.54
C VAL A 51 -11.73 23.60 10.37
N LEU A 52 -11.87 22.93 9.22
CA LEU A 52 -12.56 23.47 8.03
C LEU A 52 -14.00 23.87 8.39
N ASP A 53 -14.46 24.98 7.84
CA ASP A 53 -15.77 25.61 8.07
C ASP A 53 -16.04 26.10 9.51
N THR A 54 -15.13 25.85 10.45
CA THR A 54 -15.16 26.40 11.81
C THR A 54 -14.15 27.53 11.95
N ASP A 55 -12.88 27.27 11.66
CA ASP A 55 -11.78 28.23 11.83
C ASP A 55 -11.37 28.90 10.52
N PHE A 56 -11.53 28.21 9.39
CA PHE A 56 -11.21 28.73 8.07
C PHE A 56 -12.15 28.15 7.01
N THR A 57 -12.16 28.77 5.83
CA THR A 57 -12.92 28.33 4.66
C THR A 57 -12.03 28.25 3.43
N VAL A 58 -12.41 27.40 2.48
CA VAL A 58 -11.77 27.28 1.16
C VAL A 58 -12.84 27.44 0.09
N GLY A 59 -12.87 28.59 -0.58
CA GLY A 59 -13.79 28.85 -1.68
C GLY A 59 -13.54 27.93 -2.88
N GLU A 60 -14.49 27.87 -3.80
CA GLU A 60 -14.38 27.04 -5.01
C GLU A 60 -13.17 27.42 -5.89
N LYS A 61 -12.85 28.73 -5.95
CA LYS A 61 -11.72 29.28 -6.73
C LYS A 61 -10.41 29.28 -5.96
N ASP A 62 -10.44 28.92 -4.68
CA ASP A 62 -9.26 28.95 -3.81
C ASP A 62 -8.46 27.64 -3.86
N TYR A 63 -8.86 26.67 -4.71
CA TYR A 63 -8.13 25.45 -4.96
C TYR A 63 -7.81 25.30 -6.45
N THR A 64 -6.54 25.06 -6.75
CA THR A 64 -6.06 24.62 -8.06
C THR A 64 -5.29 23.32 -7.87
N GLU A 65 -5.72 22.27 -8.55
CA GLU A 65 -5.04 20.98 -8.52
C GLU A 65 -3.60 21.09 -9.06
N ALA A 66 -2.66 20.41 -8.40
CA ALA A 66 -1.30 20.28 -8.91
C ALA A 66 -1.28 19.26 -10.07
N LYS A 67 -0.51 19.55 -11.11
CA LYS A 67 -0.26 18.65 -12.25
C LYS A 67 1.22 18.39 -12.38
N SER A 68 1.60 17.38 -13.16
CA SER A 68 3.00 17.00 -13.38
C SER A 68 3.91 18.14 -13.86
N ASP A 69 3.34 19.13 -14.54
CA ASP A 69 4.02 20.30 -15.09
C ASP A 69 3.63 21.63 -14.41
N THR A 70 2.65 21.61 -13.52
CA THR A 70 2.02 22.83 -12.98
C THR A 70 1.84 22.72 -11.47
N THR A 71 2.46 23.64 -10.73
CA THR A 71 2.26 23.75 -9.28
C THR A 71 0.81 24.08 -8.95
N GLY A 72 0.20 23.30 -8.05
CA GLY A 72 -1.15 23.57 -7.57
C GLY A 72 -1.15 24.66 -6.50
N SER A 73 -2.35 25.10 -6.11
CA SER A 73 -2.50 26.09 -5.03
C SER A 73 -3.69 25.77 -4.14
N LEU A 74 -3.55 26.12 -2.86
CA LEU A 74 -4.63 26.12 -1.90
C LEU A 74 -4.59 27.43 -1.11
N LYS A 75 -5.60 28.26 -1.29
CA LYS A 75 -5.81 29.44 -0.48
C LYS A 75 -6.85 29.12 0.60
N ILE A 76 -6.53 29.47 1.83
CA ILE A 76 -7.48 29.38 2.95
C ILE A 76 -7.74 30.77 3.48
N THR A 77 -8.97 31.01 3.95
CA THR A 77 -9.37 32.28 4.57
C THR A 77 -9.88 32.01 5.96
N SER A 78 -9.31 32.68 6.96
CA SER A 78 -9.70 32.51 8.36
C SER A 78 -11.09 33.10 8.58
N LYS A 79 -11.97 32.33 9.23
CA LYS A 79 -13.38 32.65 9.40
C LYS A 79 -13.60 33.57 10.59
N SER A 80 -14.66 34.38 10.52
CA SER A 80 -15.12 35.17 11.66
C SER A 80 -15.54 34.27 12.81
N GLY A 81 -15.14 34.64 14.02
CA GLY A 81 -15.42 33.86 15.23
C GLY A 81 -14.52 32.64 15.47
N SER A 82 -13.48 32.41 14.66
CA SER A 82 -12.43 31.44 15.04
C SER A 82 -11.81 31.85 16.37
N LYS A 83 -11.55 30.86 17.24
CA LYS A 83 -10.91 31.09 18.54
C LYS A 83 -9.39 31.02 18.47
N VAL A 84 -8.84 30.54 17.35
CA VAL A 84 -7.43 30.17 17.21
C VAL A 84 -6.75 30.89 16.06
N LEU A 85 -7.49 31.19 14.98
CA LEU A 85 -7.05 32.05 13.90
C LEU A 85 -7.66 33.42 14.11
N THR A 86 -6.94 34.48 13.78
CA THR A 86 -7.57 35.80 13.76
C THR A 86 -8.46 35.94 12.52
N GLU A 87 -9.35 36.92 12.46
CA GLU A 87 -10.43 36.94 11.46
C GLU A 87 -10.04 37.58 10.13
N GLY A 88 -10.31 36.89 9.01
CA GLY A 88 -10.24 37.46 7.67
C GLY A 88 -8.86 37.49 6.98
N LYS A 89 -7.79 36.92 7.57
CA LYS A 89 -6.54 36.76 6.81
C LYS A 89 -6.56 35.49 6.00
N THR A 90 -5.78 35.56 4.95
CA THR A 90 -5.61 34.50 3.97
C THR A 90 -4.17 34.04 3.96
N VAL A 91 -3.98 32.75 3.69
CA VAL A 91 -2.68 32.19 3.32
C VAL A 91 -2.85 31.31 2.10
N THR A 92 -1.88 31.38 1.19
CA THR A 92 -1.87 30.59 -0.04
C THR A 92 -0.70 29.63 0.01
N PHE A 93 -0.99 28.35 0.01
CA PHE A 93 -0.03 27.27 -0.10
C PHE A 93 0.19 26.90 -1.57
N SER A 94 1.43 26.53 -1.90
CA SER A 94 1.76 25.82 -3.12
C SER A 94 1.67 24.31 -2.89
N LEU A 95 1.10 23.60 -3.86
CA LEU A 95 0.92 22.16 -3.80
C LEU A 95 1.91 21.49 -4.74
N ALA A 96 2.75 20.60 -4.20
CA ALA A 96 3.56 19.72 -5.02
C ALA A 96 2.67 18.64 -5.65
N PHE A 97 2.91 18.34 -6.93
CA PHE A 97 2.25 17.23 -7.60
C PHE A 97 2.69 15.91 -6.98
N LYS A 98 1.72 15.12 -6.52
CA LYS A 98 1.94 13.74 -6.11
C LYS A 98 1.79 12.86 -7.34
N ALA A 99 2.91 12.43 -7.90
CA ALA A 99 2.87 11.41 -8.94
C ALA A 99 2.20 10.14 -8.38
N GLU A 100 1.29 9.57 -9.16
CA GLU A 100 0.77 8.23 -8.88
C GLU A 100 1.95 7.27 -8.88
N GLU A 101 2.09 6.46 -7.83
CA GLU A 101 3.17 5.48 -7.79
C GLU A 101 2.92 4.50 -8.93
N ALA A 102 3.86 4.42 -9.88
CA ALA A 102 3.71 3.52 -11.02
C ALA A 102 3.44 2.11 -10.48
N ALA A 103 2.35 1.49 -10.94
CA ALA A 103 1.99 0.13 -10.55
C ALA A 103 3.22 -0.78 -10.79
N LYS A 104 3.81 -1.26 -9.70
CA LYS A 104 4.97 -2.15 -9.78
C LYS A 104 4.46 -3.51 -10.25
N THR A 105 5.16 -4.09 -11.22
CA THR A 105 4.84 -5.41 -11.74
C THR A 105 4.99 -6.46 -10.64
N PRO A 106 4.00 -7.35 -10.44
CA PRO A 106 4.12 -8.46 -9.52
C PRO A 106 5.33 -9.35 -9.84
N VAL A 107 6.09 -9.72 -8.81
CA VAL A 107 7.23 -10.65 -8.92
C VAL A 107 6.98 -11.85 -8.03
N LEU A 108 7.12 -13.03 -8.61
CA LEU A 108 6.93 -14.30 -7.91
C LEU A 108 8.26 -14.87 -7.46
N SER A 109 8.29 -15.42 -6.25
CA SER A 109 9.39 -16.27 -5.76
C SER A 109 8.85 -17.40 -4.88
N PHE A 110 9.66 -18.45 -4.70
CA PHE A 110 9.37 -19.47 -3.70
C PHE A 110 9.93 -19.09 -2.33
N GLY A 111 9.34 -19.65 -1.28
CA GLY A 111 9.90 -19.59 0.06
C GLY A 111 11.15 -20.45 0.22
N ASP A 112 11.77 -20.33 1.38
CA ASP A 112 13.09 -20.88 1.69
C ASP A 112 13.11 -22.43 1.74
N GLU A 113 11.93 -23.07 1.82
CA GLU A 113 11.78 -24.52 1.77
C GLU A 113 11.99 -25.12 0.37
N VAL A 114 11.97 -24.29 -0.67
CA VAL A 114 12.20 -24.70 -2.06
C VAL A 114 13.64 -24.41 -2.44
N SER A 115 14.41 -25.45 -2.72
CA SER A 115 15.81 -25.33 -3.15
C SER A 115 15.93 -25.64 -4.64
N GLN A 116 16.58 -24.75 -5.40
CA GLN A 116 16.82 -24.92 -6.84
C GLN A 116 15.55 -25.23 -7.66
N ASN A 117 14.42 -24.62 -7.29
CA ASN A 117 13.12 -24.89 -7.91
C ASN A 117 12.75 -26.38 -7.90
N ALA A 118 13.14 -27.10 -6.84
CA ALA A 118 12.82 -28.50 -6.66
C ALA A 118 12.33 -28.78 -5.24
N VAL A 119 11.40 -29.74 -5.13
CA VAL A 119 10.87 -30.24 -3.86
C VAL A 119 10.77 -31.77 -3.93
N GLU A 120 11.15 -32.41 -2.84
CA GLU A 120 10.99 -33.84 -2.65
C GLU A 120 9.90 -34.12 -1.60
N ILE A 121 9.04 -35.09 -1.92
CA ILE A 121 8.02 -35.62 -1.02
C ILE A 121 8.37 -37.09 -0.75
N SER A 122 8.75 -37.41 0.49
CA SER A 122 9.08 -38.78 0.90
C SER A 122 7.86 -39.47 1.51
N MET A 123 7.35 -40.52 0.86
CA MET A 123 6.16 -41.28 1.27
C MET A 123 6.53 -42.39 2.25
N LYS A 124 6.29 -42.19 3.54
CA LYS A 124 6.51 -43.26 4.54
C LYS A 124 5.32 -44.23 4.65
N GLU A 125 4.08 -43.78 4.46
CA GLU A 125 2.86 -44.62 4.40
C GLU A 125 1.74 -43.90 3.60
N ASN A 126 1.23 -44.52 2.52
CA ASN A 126 0.03 -44.22 1.68
C ASN A 126 -0.29 -42.77 1.22
N SER A 127 0.32 -41.72 1.76
CA SER A 127 0.33 -40.36 1.26
C SER A 127 1.28 -39.50 2.10
N ALA A 128 2.08 -38.64 1.47
CA ALA A 128 2.87 -37.65 2.19
C ALA A 128 2.56 -36.24 1.67
N LYS A 129 2.51 -35.28 2.60
CA LYS A 129 2.19 -33.89 2.31
C LYS A 129 3.43 -33.01 2.44
N LYS A 130 3.54 -32.03 1.56
CA LYS A 130 4.56 -31.00 1.62
C LYS A 130 3.92 -29.66 1.29
N THR A 131 4.09 -28.69 2.17
CA THR A 131 3.67 -27.32 1.91
C THR A 131 4.82 -26.56 1.30
N ILE A 132 4.51 -25.76 0.28
CA ILE A 132 5.40 -24.77 -0.30
C ILE A 132 4.80 -23.37 -0.16
N THR A 133 5.65 -22.38 -0.05
CA THR A 133 5.31 -20.98 0.06
C THR A 133 5.62 -20.28 -1.26
N ILE A 134 4.69 -19.46 -1.71
CA ILE A 134 4.82 -18.56 -2.86
C ILE A 134 4.78 -17.14 -2.30
N LYS A 135 5.84 -16.38 -2.53
CA LYS A 135 5.91 -14.95 -2.19
C LYS A 135 5.57 -14.13 -3.44
N VAL A 136 4.74 -13.12 -3.28
CA VAL A 136 4.34 -12.17 -4.32
C VAL A 136 4.77 -10.77 -3.90
N GLU A 137 5.83 -10.26 -4.50
CA GLU A 137 6.21 -8.86 -4.34
C GLU A 137 5.35 -7.99 -5.26
N ASN A 138 4.93 -6.82 -4.77
CA ASN A 138 4.03 -5.90 -5.48
C ASN A 138 2.71 -6.56 -5.91
N PRO A 139 1.95 -7.16 -4.98
CA PRO A 139 0.76 -7.90 -5.35
C PRO A 139 -0.36 -6.99 -5.87
N THR A 140 -1.17 -7.54 -6.77
CA THR A 140 -2.42 -6.92 -7.18
C THR A 140 -3.50 -7.30 -6.18
N LYS A 141 -4.24 -6.30 -5.69
CA LYS A 141 -5.31 -6.50 -4.71
C LYS A 141 -6.32 -7.55 -5.21
N ASP A 142 -6.69 -8.49 -4.34
CA ASP A 142 -7.72 -9.51 -4.57
C ASP A 142 -7.38 -10.54 -5.68
N VAL A 143 -6.10 -10.62 -6.10
CA VAL A 143 -5.62 -11.62 -7.06
C VAL A 143 -4.84 -12.72 -6.34
N LYS A 144 -5.23 -13.98 -6.57
CA LYS A 144 -4.57 -15.18 -6.05
C LYS A 144 -3.76 -15.90 -7.14
N PRO A 145 -2.63 -16.54 -6.78
CA PRO A 145 -1.90 -17.37 -7.74
C PRO A 145 -2.71 -18.60 -8.13
N THR A 146 -2.50 -19.06 -9.35
CA THR A 146 -3.04 -20.32 -9.87
C THR A 146 -1.91 -21.31 -10.01
N VAL A 147 -2.14 -22.55 -9.60
CA VAL A 147 -1.12 -23.61 -9.58
C VAL A 147 -1.61 -24.77 -10.43
N LYS A 148 -0.76 -25.22 -11.36
CA LYS A 148 -1.06 -26.33 -12.27
C LYS A 148 0.13 -27.27 -12.33
N LYS A 149 -0.13 -28.55 -12.59
CA LYS A 149 0.89 -29.56 -12.86
C LYS A 149 0.86 -29.96 -14.34
N SER A 150 1.99 -30.36 -14.89
CA SER A 150 2.11 -30.79 -16.28
C SER A 150 1.71 -32.27 -16.45
N GLY A 151 1.06 -32.61 -17.57
CA GLY A 151 0.77 -34.00 -17.97
C GLY A 151 -0.42 -34.68 -17.29
N ASP A 152 -1.09 -35.59 -18.03
CA ASP A 152 -2.26 -36.33 -17.55
C ASP A 152 -1.91 -37.36 -16.45
N ASP A 153 -0.78 -38.05 -16.58
CA ASP A 153 -0.29 -39.05 -15.61
C ASP A 153 0.09 -38.44 -14.24
N SER A 154 0.32 -37.14 -14.19
CA SER A 154 0.66 -36.43 -12.95
C SER A 154 -0.51 -36.38 -11.97
N ASN A 155 -1.76 -36.51 -12.44
CA ASN A 155 -2.94 -36.59 -11.57
C ASN A 155 -2.94 -37.84 -10.69
N ALA A 156 -2.33 -38.94 -11.15
CA ALA A 156 -2.26 -40.19 -10.39
C ALA A 156 -1.17 -40.16 -9.30
N LYS A 157 -0.15 -39.31 -9.46
CA LYS A 157 1.06 -39.32 -8.61
C LYS A 157 1.18 -38.12 -7.68
N LEU A 158 0.60 -36.99 -8.04
CA LEU A 158 0.64 -35.76 -7.26
C LEU A 158 -0.69 -35.04 -7.28
N GLU A 159 -1.17 -34.65 -6.10
CA GLU A 159 -2.31 -33.76 -5.95
C GLU A 159 -1.86 -32.39 -5.50
N ILE A 160 -2.34 -31.36 -6.22
CA ILE A 160 -2.22 -29.96 -5.80
C ILE A 160 -3.50 -29.67 -5.03
N CYS A 161 -3.36 -29.42 -3.73
CA CYS A 161 -4.47 -29.08 -2.87
C CYS A 161 -4.79 -27.57 -2.97
N GLN A 162 -5.55 -27.06 -2.00
CA GLN A 162 -5.96 -25.67 -1.98
C GLN A 162 -4.76 -24.70 -1.89
N VAL A 163 -4.85 -23.62 -2.65
CA VAL A 163 -4.00 -22.43 -2.48
C VAL A 163 -4.63 -21.55 -1.41
N SER A 164 -3.91 -21.29 -0.32
CA SER A 164 -4.37 -20.48 0.81
C SER A 164 -3.35 -19.40 1.17
N GLY A 165 -3.79 -18.26 1.68
CA GLY A 165 -2.91 -17.16 2.05
C GLY A 165 -3.53 -15.80 1.81
N ASP A 166 -2.72 -14.77 1.97
CA ASP A 166 -3.06 -13.37 1.79
C ASP A 166 -2.13 -12.71 0.75
N ASN A 167 -2.50 -11.51 0.30
CA ASN A 167 -1.99 -10.87 -0.93
C ASN A 167 -0.48 -11.01 -1.20
N GLU A 168 0.37 -11.06 -0.18
CA GLU A 168 1.83 -11.14 -0.32
C GLU A 168 2.39 -12.57 -0.21
N THR A 169 1.71 -13.46 0.51
CA THR A 169 2.22 -14.80 0.81
C THR A 169 1.12 -15.85 0.69
N TYR A 170 1.37 -16.82 -0.19
CA TYR A 170 0.48 -17.96 -0.43
C TYR A 170 1.17 -19.27 -0.08
N THR A 171 0.38 -20.24 0.31
CA THR A 171 0.79 -21.61 0.60
C THR A 171 0.06 -22.54 -0.34
N VAL A 172 0.78 -23.57 -0.79
CA VAL A 172 0.24 -24.65 -1.61
C VAL A 172 0.63 -25.95 -0.93
N GLU A 173 -0.37 -26.75 -0.58
CA GLU A 173 -0.14 -28.10 -0.11
C GLU A 173 -0.08 -29.06 -1.30
N LEU A 174 1.01 -29.82 -1.37
CA LEU A 174 1.25 -30.87 -2.36
C LEU A 174 1.16 -32.22 -1.67
N THR A 175 0.34 -33.13 -2.21
CA THR A 175 0.18 -34.49 -1.69
C THR A 175 0.73 -35.50 -2.69
N GLY A 176 1.80 -36.20 -2.32
CA GLY A 176 2.32 -37.34 -3.08
C GLY A 176 1.40 -38.54 -2.92
N LYS A 177 0.96 -39.11 -4.05
CA LYS A 177 0.05 -40.27 -4.14
C LYS A 177 0.74 -41.55 -4.62
N ALA A 178 1.78 -41.41 -5.45
CA ALA A 178 2.57 -42.52 -5.94
C ALA A 178 3.97 -42.04 -6.34
N LYS A 179 4.93 -42.97 -6.37
CA LYS A 179 6.33 -42.70 -6.71
C LYS A 179 6.45 -42.15 -8.13
N THR A 180 7.38 -41.22 -8.33
CA THR A 180 7.77 -40.74 -9.66
C THR A 180 8.82 -41.67 -10.26
N ASP A 181 8.49 -42.34 -11.38
CA ASP A 181 9.30 -43.46 -11.91
C ASP A 181 10.61 -43.04 -12.59
N SER A 182 10.72 -41.81 -13.15
CA SER A 182 11.96 -41.36 -13.83
C SER A 182 12.09 -39.83 -13.99
N SER A 183 10.99 -39.09 -14.10
CA SER A 183 11.01 -37.64 -14.30
C SER A 183 10.24 -36.92 -13.19
N PRO A 184 10.73 -35.75 -12.72
CA PRO A 184 9.97 -34.93 -11.79
C PRO A 184 8.69 -34.42 -12.47
N ILE A 185 7.66 -34.19 -11.65
CA ILE A 185 6.41 -33.55 -12.08
C ILE A 185 6.64 -32.05 -12.04
N GLU A 186 6.49 -31.38 -13.18
CA GLU A 186 6.58 -29.91 -13.24
C GLU A 186 5.27 -29.30 -12.72
N VAL A 187 5.39 -28.37 -11.78
CA VAL A 187 4.32 -27.57 -11.21
C VAL A 187 4.56 -26.11 -11.56
N THR A 188 3.63 -25.50 -12.29
CA THR A 188 3.67 -24.10 -12.69
C THR A 188 2.76 -23.26 -11.80
N VAL A 189 3.29 -22.18 -11.25
CA VAL A 189 2.54 -21.13 -10.55
C VAL A 189 2.44 -19.90 -11.44
N LYS A 190 1.22 -19.43 -11.69
CA LYS A 190 0.95 -18.21 -12.43
C LYS A 190 0.27 -17.17 -11.54
N TYR A 191 0.56 -15.90 -11.78
CA TYR A 191 -0.08 -14.77 -11.10
C TYR A 191 -0.36 -13.66 -12.11
N THR A 192 -1.59 -13.16 -12.12
CA THR A 192 -2.01 -12.14 -13.09
C THR A 192 -1.21 -10.86 -12.91
N GLY A 193 -0.59 -10.38 -14.00
CA GLY A 193 0.27 -9.20 -14.01
C GLY A 193 1.76 -9.51 -13.80
N ALA A 194 2.13 -10.71 -13.35
CA ALA A 194 3.53 -11.10 -13.29
C ALA A 194 4.13 -11.30 -14.69
N THR A 195 5.41 -10.98 -14.87
CA THR A 195 6.12 -11.14 -16.15
C THR A 195 6.62 -12.56 -16.39
N LYS A 196 6.71 -13.38 -15.35
CA LYS A 196 7.21 -14.75 -15.39
C LYS A 196 6.38 -15.65 -14.48
N ASP A 197 6.11 -16.84 -14.98
CA ASP A 197 5.58 -17.94 -14.18
C ASP A 197 6.71 -18.56 -13.34
N LEU A 198 6.40 -19.08 -12.16
CA LEU A 198 7.34 -19.94 -11.44
C LEU A 198 7.12 -21.39 -11.84
N THR A 199 8.20 -22.13 -12.02
CA THR A 199 8.16 -23.58 -12.23
C THR A 199 8.89 -24.30 -11.10
N LEU A 200 8.30 -25.40 -10.65
CA LEU A 200 8.79 -26.24 -9.56
C LEU A 200 8.83 -27.69 -10.03
N ASN A 201 9.96 -28.36 -9.84
CA ASN A 201 10.11 -29.79 -10.08
C ASN A 201 9.81 -30.58 -8.81
N VAL A 202 8.76 -31.40 -8.82
CA VAL A 202 8.34 -32.21 -7.67
C VAL A 202 8.70 -33.66 -7.91
N THR A 203 9.47 -34.23 -6.99
CA THR A 203 9.80 -35.67 -6.97
C THR A 203 9.10 -36.34 -5.80
N VAL A 204 8.43 -37.46 -6.05
CA VAL A 204 7.79 -38.26 -5.01
C VAL A 204 8.57 -39.55 -4.85
N LYS A 205 9.16 -39.76 -3.67
CA LYS A 205 9.96 -40.94 -3.33
C LYS A 205 9.25 -41.82 -2.31
N GLU A 206 9.62 -43.10 -2.30
CA GLU A 206 9.35 -44.03 -1.20
C GLU A 206 10.39 -43.87 -0.08
#